data_AF-A0A3D0EVZ0-F1
#
_entry.id   AF-A0A3D0EVZ0-F1
#
_cell.length_a   1.000
_cell.length_b   1.000
_cell.length_c   1.000
_cell.angle_alpha   90.00
_cell.angle_beta   90.00
_cell.angle_gamma   90.00
#
_symmetry.space_group_name_H-M   'P 1'
#
loop_
_entity.id
_entity.type
_entity.pdbx_description
1 polymer ?
#
loop_
_entity_poly.entity_id
_entity_poly.type
_entity_poly.pdbx_seq_one_letter_code
_entity_poly.pdbx_strand_id
1 'polypeptide(L)'
;MGIAAKYTFLDHEMTLNKYVAPLLIFFGVLMSPDISIAEEKKTIAVDTSKALDPSRPKTKIFSRYEFKEDEAGNEVSIIEALYDFPLNNDWSVRVQAPVVHRNPALSAESEAGMGDMTLRIAKNTFTTDGGSPWFLALETIWDTASDVTLGKGKNRVAPTIFGFVKVPSLGLLAFPQVQTFFTMGGDDSRT
;
A
#
# COMPACT_ATOMS: atom_id res chain seq x y z
N MET A 1 -40.41 23.81 -39.77
CA MET A 1 -39.13 24.00 -39.04
C MET A 1 -39.31 23.38 -37.66
N GLY A 2 -38.64 22.27 -37.38
CA GLY A 2 -38.83 21.49 -36.16
C GLY A 2 -38.10 20.16 -36.27
N ILE A 3 -36.83 20.16 -35.87
CA ILE A 3 -35.99 18.97 -35.82
C ILE A 3 -36.29 18.28 -34.49
N ALA A 4 -36.92 17.10 -34.53
CA ALA A 4 -37.09 16.24 -33.37
C ALA A 4 -35.87 15.30 -33.30
N ALA A 5 -34.99 15.54 -32.33
CA ALA A 5 -33.90 14.64 -32.00
C ALA A 5 -34.48 13.39 -31.31
N LYS A 6 -34.30 12.21 -31.94
CA LYS A 6 -34.47 10.92 -31.29
C LYS A 6 -33.26 10.67 -30.39
N TYR A 7 -33.45 10.77 -29.08
CA TYR A 7 -32.52 10.20 -28.11
C TYR A 7 -32.87 8.72 -27.95
N THR A 8 -32.02 7.86 -28.50
CA THR A 8 -32.07 6.42 -28.21
C THR A 8 -31.28 6.20 -26.91
N PHE A 9 -31.97 5.97 -25.80
CA PHE A 9 -31.37 5.41 -24.60
C PHE A 9 -30.97 3.97 -24.92
N LEU A 10 -29.66 3.71 -24.98
CA LEU A 10 -29.13 2.35 -24.92
C LEU A 10 -28.94 2.03 -23.44
N ASP A 11 -29.79 1.15 -22.93
CA ASP A 11 -29.62 0.50 -21.64
C ASP A 11 -28.29 -0.26 -21.64
N HIS A 12 -27.27 0.31 -21.02
CA HIS A 12 -26.05 -0.41 -20.69
C HIS A 12 -26.24 -0.99 -19.29
N GLU A 13 -26.70 -2.24 -19.23
CA GLU A 13 -26.64 -3.04 -18.02
C GLU A 13 -25.17 -3.11 -17.57
N MET A 14 -24.83 -2.38 -16.50
CA MET A 14 -23.56 -2.56 -15.81
C MET A 14 -23.49 -4.01 -15.30
N THR A 15 -22.70 -4.84 -15.97
CA THR A 15 -22.29 -6.16 -15.48
C THR A 15 -21.29 -6.03 -14.32
N LEU A 16 -21.75 -5.45 -13.21
CA LEU A 16 -21.05 -5.35 -11.95
C LEU A 16 -21.22 -6.64 -11.14
N ASN A 17 -20.80 -7.82 -11.65
CA ASN A 17 -21.16 -9.04 -10.90
C ASN A 17 -20.34 -10.33 -11.04
N LYS A 18 -19.00 -10.26 -11.23
CA LYS A 18 -18.18 -11.47 -11.05
C LYS A 18 -16.90 -11.33 -10.21
N TYR A 19 -16.38 -10.11 -10.02
CA TYR A 19 -15.14 -9.90 -9.27
C TYR A 19 -15.29 -9.10 -7.95
N VAL A 20 -16.41 -8.39 -7.77
CA VAL A 20 -16.67 -7.61 -6.54
C VAL A 20 -17.12 -8.50 -5.37
N ALA A 21 -17.86 -9.57 -5.66
CA ALA A 21 -18.38 -10.48 -4.64
C ALA A 21 -17.28 -11.27 -3.88
N PRO A 22 -16.25 -11.86 -4.52
CA PRO A 22 -15.17 -12.52 -3.78
C PRO A 22 -14.26 -11.54 -3.03
N LEU A 23 -14.13 -10.28 -3.49
CA LEU A 23 -13.33 -9.24 -2.83
C LEU A 23 -13.93 -8.84 -1.46
N LEU A 24 -15.26 -8.75 -1.37
CA LEU A 24 -15.96 -8.44 -0.12
C LEU A 24 -15.93 -9.61 0.88
N ILE A 25 -15.89 -10.86 0.41
CA ILE A 25 -15.80 -12.05 1.27
C ILE A 25 -14.39 -12.19 1.86
N PHE A 26 -13.32 -11.86 1.11
CA PHE A 26 -11.96 -11.88 1.64
C PHE A 26 -11.72 -10.81 2.73
N PHE A 27 -12.32 -9.62 2.58
CA PHE A 27 -12.30 -8.58 3.63
C PHE A 27 -13.20 -8.90 4.82
N GLY A 28 -14.31 -9.62 4.62
CA GLY A 28 -15.26 -9.97 5.68
C GLY A 28 -14.76 -11.00 6.69
N VAL A 29 -13.84 -11.90 6.29
CA VAL A 29 -13.39 -13.02 7.15
C VAL A 29 -12.17 -12.66 8.02
N LEU A 30 -11.42 -11.61 7.70
CA LEU A 30 -10.30 -11.12 8.53
C LEU A 30 -10.71 -10.10 9.61
N MET A 31 -11.97 -9.67 9.60
CA MET A 31 -12.55 -8.77 10.59
C MET A 31 -13.49 -9.56 11.49
N SER A 32 -12.97 -10.51 12.27
CA SER A 32 -13.68 -10.98 13.46
C SER A 32 -13.75 -9.79 14.42
N PRO A 33 -14.92 -9.21 14.74
CA PRO A 33 -15.00 -8.34 15.89
C PRO A 33 -14.83 -9.24 17.11
N ASP A 34 -13.69 -9.14 17.78
CA ASP A 34 -13.64 -9.52 19.20
C ASP A 34 -14.64 -8.59 19.91
N ILE A 35 -15.87 -9.08 20.11
CA ILE A 35 -16.84 -8.43 20.98
C ILE A 35 -16.32 -8.65 22.40
N SER A 36 -15.39 -7.79 22.81
CA SER A 36 -15.01 -7.65 24.20
C SER A 36 -16.13 -6.90 24.91
N ILE A 37 -16.88 -7.61 25.75
CA ILE A 37 -17.79 -7.00 26.73
C ILE A 37 -16.92 -6.13 27.63
N ALA A 38 -17.05 -4.81 27.48
CA ALA A 38 -16.31 -3.84 28.28
C ALA A 38 -16.81 -3.89 29.73
N GLU A 39 -16.06 -4.57 30.59
CA GLU A 39 -16.08 -4.33 32.03
C GLU A 39 -15.48 -2.94 32.26
N GLU A 40 -16.20 -2.08 32.99
CA GLU A 40 -15.85 -0.67 33.20
C GLU A 40 -14.54 -0.55 33.98
N LYS A 41 -13.41 -0.50 33.26
CA LYS A 41 -12.09 -0.39 33.85
C LYS A 41 -11.73 1.08 34.04
N LYS A 42 -11.62 1.48 35.32
CA LYS A 42 -11.03 2.73 35.83
C LYS A 42 -10.10 3.40 34.80
N THR A 43 -10.40 4.65 34.46
CA THR A 43 -9.59 5.52 33.61
C THR A 43 -8.20 5.71 34.22
N ILE A 44 -7.26 4.84 33.85
CA ILE A 44 -5.84 5.06 34.04
C ILE A 44 -5.44 6.06 32.96
N ALA A 45 -4.86 7.20 33.34
CA ALA A 45 -4.26 8.12 32.38
C ALA A 45 -3.28 7.32 31.52
N VAL A 46 -3.66 7.07 30.27
CA VAL A 46 -2.85 6.31 29.32
C VAL A 46 -1.64 7.17 29.01
N ASP A 47 -0.45 6.70 29.40
CA ASP A 47 0.82 7.30 29.01
C ASP A 47 0.98 7.20 27.49
N THR A 48 0.55 8.25 26.79
CA THR A 48 0.59 8.34 25.32
C THR A 48 2.01 8.58 24.78
N SER A 49 3.01 8.81 25.64
CA SER A 49 4.40 9.02 25.21
C SER A 49 4.93 7.79 24.46
N LYS A 50 4.59 6.59 24.94
CA LYS A 50 4.91 5.31 24.28
C LYS A 50 4.14 5.11 22.98
N ALA A 51 2.93 5.66 22.87
CA ALA A 51 2.11 5.60 21.65
C ALA A 51 2.71 6.45 20.51
N LEU A 52 3.53 7.45 20.83
CA LEU A 52 4.14 8.36 19.84
C LEU A 52 5.61 8.05 19.48
N ASP A 53 6.25 7.10 20.17
CA ASP A 53 7.63 6.70 19.88
C ASP A 53 7.78 6.08 18.48
N PRO A 54 8.52 6.71 17.53
CA PRO A 54 8.71 6.20 16.18
C PRO A 54 9.74 5.06 16.11
N SER A 55 10.51 4.82 17.18
CA SER A 55 11.54 3.76 17.21
C SER A 55 10.94 2.37 17.44
N ARG A 56 9.71 2.31 17.94
CA ARG A 56 9.06 1.04 18.27
C ARG A 56 8.09 0.65 17.17
N PRO A 57 8.26 -0.55 16.57
CA PRO A 57 7.24 -1.20 15.75
C PRO A 57 5.86 -1.18 16.40
N LYS A 58 4.83 -0.84 15.63
CA LYS A 58 3.43 -0.78 16.07
C LYS A 58 2.52 -1.28 14.96
N THR A 59 1.37 -1.83 15.33
CA THR A 59 0.35 -2.17 14.35
C THR A 59 -0.20 -0.89 13.73
N LYS A 60 -0.22 -0.82 12.40
CA LYS A 60 -0.76 0.32 11.65
C LYS A 60 -1.54 -0.18 10.45
N ILE A 61 -2.72 0.39 10.23
CA ILE A 61 -3.47 0.23 8.99
C ILE A 61 -3.57 1.62 8.38
N PHE A 62 -3.18 1.76 7.12
CA PHE A 62 -3.32 3.00 6.38
C PHE A 62 -3.51 2.72 4.90
N SER A 63 -4.14 3.66 4.20
CA SER A 63 -4.31 3.62 2.76
C SER A 63 -3.50 4.76 2.14
N ARG A 64 -2.82 4.47 1.03
CA ARG A 64 -2.11 5.47 0.21
C ARG A 64 -2.78 5.55 -1.15
N TYR A 65 -3.03 6.77 -1.60
CA TYR A 65 -3.39 7.05 -2.98
C TYR A 65 -2.20 7.67 -3.70
N GLU A 66 -1.88 7.17 -4.89
CA GLU A 66 -0.86 7.71 -5.78
C GLU A 66 -1.46 7.86 -7.18
N PHE A 67 -1.26 9.03 -7.79
CA PHE A 67 -1.53 9.27 -9.20
C PHE A 67 -0.21 9.61 -9.89
N LYS A 68 0.03 8.97 -11.04
CA LYS A 68 1.21 9.25 -11.88
C LYS A 68 0.88 9.08 -13.35
N GLU A 69 1.65 9.74 -14.18
CA GLU A 69 1.75 9.49 -15.61
C GLU A 69 3.06 8.74 -15.87
N ASP A 70 3.01 7.63 -16.60
CA ASP A 70 4.24 6.92 -16.98
C ASP A 70 4.92 7.54 -18.22
N GLU A 71 6.12 7.09 -18.56
CA GLU A 71 6.90 7.63 -19.68
C GLU A 71 6.20 7.51 -21.05
N ALA A 72 5.22 6.60 -21.16
CA ALA A 72 4.40 6.41 -22.35
C ALA A 72 3.11 7.25 -22.31
N GLY A 73 2.95 8.13 -21.32
CA GLY A 73 1.80 9.02 -21.15
C GLY A 73 0.59 8.35 -20.50
N ASN A 74 0.70 7.10 -20.03
CA ASN A 74 -0.44 6.40 -19.45
C ASN A 74 -0.71 6.95 -18.04
N GLU A 75 -1.95 7.25 -17.76
CA GLU A 75 -2.37 7.66 -16.41
C GLU A 75 -2.53 6.41 -15.55
N VAL A 76 -1.89 6.40 -14.39
CA VAL A 76 -1.93 5.29 -13.44
C VAL A 76 -2.33 5.82 -12.07
N SER A 77 -3.45 5.30 -11.57
CA SER A 77 -3.93 5.54 -10.22
C SER A 77 -3.73 4.28 -9.38
N ILE A 78 -3.21 4.44 -8.17
CA ILE A 78 -2.92 3.33 -7.26
C ILE A 78 -3.55 3.64 -5.91
N ILE A 79 -4.40 2.74 -5.43
CA ILE A 79 -4.85 2.71 -4.03
C ILE A 79 -4.17 1.53 -3.37
N GLU A 80 -3.31 1.80 -2.40
CA GLU A 80 -2.55 0.78 -1.69
C GLU A 80 -3.05 0.68 -0.26
N ALA A 81 -3.47 -0.52 0.15
CA ALA A 81 -3.70 -0.83 1.55
C ALA A 81 -2.40 -1.33 2.18
N LEU A 82 -1.98 -0.70 3.28
CA LEU A 82 -0.76 -1.03 4.00
C LEU A 82 -1.10 -1.49 5.40
N TYR A 83 -0.56 -2.65 5.76
CA TYR A 83 -0.71 -3.22 7.09
C TYR A 83 0.66 -3.50 7.71
N ASP A 84 1.01 -2.74 8.74
CA ASP A 84 2.16 -3.01 9.60
C ASP A 84 1.72 -3.86 10.79
N PHE A 85 2.48 -4.89 11.12
CA PHE A 85 2.38 -5.59 12.38
C PHE A 85 3.75 -5.83 13.01
N PRO A 86 3.93 -5.53 14.31
CA PRO A 86 5.17 -5.75 15.02
C PRO A 86 5.32 -7.23 15.35
N LEU A 87 6.48 -7.81 15.07
CA LEU A 87 6.82 -9.15 15.53
C LEU A 87 7.33 -9.11 16.98
N ASN A 88 8.02 -8.04 17.34
CA ASN A 88 8.51 -7.74 18.69
C ASN A 88 8.89 -6.24 18.79
N ASN A 89 9.68 -5.85 19.78
CA ASN A 89 10.09 -4.46 20.01
C ASN A 89 11.04 -3.88 18.93
N ASP A 90 11.66 -4.73 18.11
CA ASP A 90 12.68 -4.31 17.15
C ASP A 90 12.29 -4.69 15.71
N TRP A 91 11.48 -5.73 15.52
CA TRP A 91 11.10 -6.25 14.22
C TRP A 91 9.65 -5.95 13.86
N SER A 92 9.43 -5.62 12.59
CA SER A 92 8.11 -5.43 11.99
C SER A 92 8.03 -6.10 10.64
N VAL A 93 6.79 -6.44 10.28
CA VAL A 93 6.43 -6.86 8.94
C VAL A 93 5.38 -5.91 8.40
N ARG A 94 5.49 -5.55 7.13
CA ARG A 94 4.47 -4.81 6.40
C ARG A 94 4.01 -5.60 5.20
N VAL A 95 2.71 -5.68 5.00
CA VAL A 95 2.09 -6.14 3.75
C VAL A 95 1.48 -4.93 3.04
N GLN A 96 1.67 -4.85 1.73
CA GLN A 96 1.07 -3.84 0.87
C GLN A 96 0.32 -4.54 -0.27
N ALA A 97 -0.93 -4.15 -0.45
CA ALA A 97 -1.85 -4.71 -1.44
C ALA A 97 -2.40 -3.56 -2.30
N PRO A 98 -1.83 -3.31 -3.49
CA PRO A 98 -2.28 -2.25 -4.37
C PRO A 98 -3.43 -2.68 -5.27
N VAL A 99 -4.40 -1.79 -5.43
CA VAL A 99 -5.37 -1.78 -6.52
C VAL A 99 -4.94 -0.71 -7.50
N VAL A 100 -4.71 -1.09 -8.76
CA VAL A 100 -4.19 -0.25 -9.83
C VAL A 100 -5.29 -0.03 -10.86
N HIS A 101 -5.46 1.21 -11.27
CA HIS A 101 -6.26 1.59 -12.43
C HIS A 101 -5.35 2.27 -13.44
N ARG A 102 -5.30 1.74 -14.66
CA ARG A 102 -4.46 2.22 -15.74
C ARG A 102 -5.32 2.67 -16.91
N ASN A 103 -5.16 3.93 -17.29
CA ASN A 103 -5.78 4.51 -18.47
C ASN A 103 -4.69 4.78 -19.51
N PRO A 104 -4.61 3.99 -20.59
CA PRO A 104 -3.56 4.15 -21.59
C PRO A 104 -3.73 5.44 -22.41
N ALA A 105 -2.63 6.07 -22.80
CA ALA A 105 -2.66 7.29 -23.63
C ALA A 105 -3.15 7.02 -25.07
N LEU A 106 -2.89 5.81 -25.56
CA LEU A 106 -3.37 5.33 -26.86
C LEU A 106 -4.77 4.71 -26.69
N SER A 107 -5.49 4.51 -27.79
CA SER A 107 -6.86 3.96 -27.84
C SER A 107 -7.00 2.49 -27.40
N ALA A 108 -6.14 2.03 -26.47
CA ALA A 108 -6.30 0.78 -25.77
C ALA A 108 -7.35 0.93 -24.65
N GLU A 109 -7.90 -0.19 -24.20
CA GLU A 109 -8.87 -0.19 -23.12
C GLU A 109 -8.19 0.08 -21.77
N SER A 110 -8.91 0.77 -20.88
CA SER A 110 -8.49 0.96 -19.50
C SER A 110 -8.58 -0.36 -18.74
N GLU A 111 -7.64 -0.61 -17.82
CA GLU A 111 -7.60 -1.83 -17.02
C GLU A 111 -7.56 -1.50 -15.52
N ALA A 112 -8.22 -2.31 -14.70
CA ALA A 112 -8.32 -2.11 -13.26
C ALA A 112 -8.31 -3.42 -12.48
N GLY A 113 -7.45 -3.51 -11.48
CA GLY A 113 -7.31 -4.74 -10.72
C GLY A 113 -6.21 -4.69 -9.67
N MET A 114 -5.79 -5.86 -9.21
CA MET A 114 -4.70 -5.99 -8.25
C MET A 114 -3.36 -5.70 -8.94
N GLY A 115 -2.49 -4.95 -8.29
CA GLY A 115 -1.09 -4.81 -8.66
C GLY A 115 -0.19 -5.82 -7.92
N ASP A 116 1.12 -5.62 -8.06
CA ASP A 116 2.13 -6.45 -7.41
C ASP A 116 2.11 -6.26 -5.88
N MET A 117 1.94 -7.34 -5.13
CA MET A 117 1.96 -7.31 -3.67
C MET A 117 3.39 -7.12 -3.15
N THR A 118 3.51 -6.36 -2.06
CA THR A 118 4.80 -6.11 -1.41
C THR A 118 4.79 -6.60 0.04
N LEU A 119 5.85 -7.30 0.44
CA LEU A 119 6.15 -7.65 1.83
C LEU A 119 7.46 -6.99 2.24
N ARG A 120 7.46 -6.22 3.33
CA ARG A 120 8.67 -5.66 3.96
C ARG A 120 8.89 -6.31 5.32
N ILE A 121 10.10 -6.78 5.57
CA ILE A 121 10.56 -7.12 6.93
C ILE A 121 11.56 -6.05 7.34
N ALA A 122 11.33 -5.38 8.46
CA ALA A 122 12.18 -4.29 8.94
C ALA A 122 12.62 -4.49 10.39
N LYS A 123 13.87 -4.15 10.66
CA LYS A 123 14.52 -4.20 11.98
C LYS A 123 14.97 -2.80 12.39
N ASN A 124 14.52 -2.30 13.54
CA ASN A 124 15.14 -1.16 14.20
C ASN A 124 16.58 -1.52 14.56
N THR A 125 17.54 -0.82 13.95
CA THR A 125 18.95 -1.20 14.01
C THR A 125 19.72 -0.34 14.99
N PHE A 126 19.49 0.98 14.96
CA PHE A 126 20.10 1.90 15.91
C PHE A 126 19.25 3.18 16.00
N THR A 127 19.42 3.89 17.10
CA THR A 127 18.89 5.25 17.29
C THR A 127 20.07 6.19 17.46
N THR A 128 20.10 7.28 16.70
CA THR A 128 21.17 8.28 16.84
C THR A 128 21.07 8.98 18.19
N ASP A 129 22.14 9.66 18.61
CA ASP A 129 22.16 10.43 19.86
C ASP A 129 21.06 11.51 19.92
N GLY A 130 20.58 11.96 18.76
CA GLY A 130 19.42 12.87 18.62
C GLY A 130 18.05 12.20 18.69
N GLY A 131 17.97 10.91 19.06
CA GLY A 131 16.71 10.17 19.19
C GLY A 131 16.04 9.81 17.86
N SER A 132 16.79 9.79 16.75
CA SER A 132 16.27 9.44 15.43
C SER A 132 16.52 7.96 15.13
N PRO A 133 15.48 7.10 15.10
CA PRO A 133 15.65 5.68 14.83
C PRO A 133 15.89 5.41 13.34
N TRP A 134 16.70 4.39 13.08
CA TRP A 134 17.06 3.89 11.75
C TRP A 134 16.79 2.39 11.64
N PHE A 135 16.28 2.00 10.48
CA PHE A 135 15.80 0.67 10.18
C PHE A 135 16.53 0.09 8.98
N LEU A 136 16.94 -1.17 9.10
CA LEU A 136 17.31 -1.99 7.96
C LEU A 136 16.11 -2.84 7.58
N ALA A 137 15.82 -2.93 6.30
CA ALA A 137 14.69 -3.68 5.80
C ALA A 137 15.01 -4.43 4.51
N LEU A 138 14.24 -5.49 4.30
CA LEU A 138 14.19 -6.22 3.05
C LEU A 138 12.76 -6.18 2.55
N GLU A 139 12.56 -5.65 1.36
CA GLU A 139 11.29 -5.70 0.64
C GLU A 139 11.32 -6.80 -0.40
N THR A 140 10.19 -7.48 -0.57
CA THR A 140 9.96 -8.42 -1.66
C THR A 140 8.69 -7.99 -2.38
N ILE A 141 8.78 -7.84 -3.69
CA ILE A 141 7.70 -7.47 -4.59
C ILE A 141 7.43 -8.69 -5.46
N TRP A 142 6.18 -9.12 -5.51
CA TRP A 142 5.78 -10.38 -6.13
C TRP A 142 4.95 -10.10 -7.36
N ASP A 143 5.19 -10.86 -8.43
CA ASP A 143 4.42 -10.79 -9.67
C ASP A 143 3.03 -11.42 -9.46
N THR A 144 2.16 -10.67 -8.80
CA THR A 144 0.81 -11.09 -8.39
C THR A 144 -0.28 -10.22 -9.00
N ALA A 145 0.09 -9.29 -9.88
CA ALA A 145 -0.88 -8.45 -10.56
C ALA A 145 -1.92 -9.30 -11.31
N SER A 146 -3.17 -8.85 -11.29
CA SER A 146 -4.27 -9.58 -11.94
C SER A 146 -4.24 -9.50 -13.46
N ASP A 147 -3.55 -8.49 -14.00
CA ASP A 147 -3.31 -8.32 -15.42
C ASP A 147 -1.87 -7.85 -15.68
N VAL A 148 -1.33 -8.19 -16.85
CA VAL A 148 0.02 -7.85 -17.25
C VAL A 148 0.27 -6.34 -17.26
N THR A 149 -0.75 -5.52 -17.54
CA THR A 149 -0.61 -4.05 -17.59
C THR A 149 -0.63 -3.38 -16.20
N LEU A 150 -0.96 -4.11 -15.14
CA LEU A 150 -1.11 -3.59 -13.78
C LEU A 150 0.09 -3.87 -12.86
N GLY A 151 0.94 -4.82 -13.25
CA GLY A 151 2.17 -5.19 -12.55
C GLY A 151 3.41 -4.94 -13.38
N LYS A 152 4.58 -5.29 -12.84
CA LYS A 152 5.85 -5.26 -13.56
C LYS A 152 6.22 -6.60 -14.20
N GLY A 153 5.53 -7.69 -13.86
CA GLY A 153 5.86 -9.01 -14.39
C GLY A 153 7.13 -9.61 -13.77
N LYS A 154 7.59 -9.08 -12.63
CA LYS A 154 8.89 -9.41 -12.03
C LYS A 154 8.78 -9.60 -10.52
N ASN A 155 9.39 -10.67 -10.05
CA ASN A 155 9.70 -10.84 -8.64
C ASN A 155 10.97 -10.06 -8.32
N ARG A 156 10.89 -9.14 -7.37
CA ARG A 156 12.02 -8.28 -6.98
C ARG A 156 12.26 -8.36 -5.49
N VAL A 157 13.51 -8.18 -5.10
CA VAL A 157 13.88 -7.90 -3.72
C VAL A 157 14.50 -6.51 -3.64
N ALA A 158 14.27 -5.80 -2.56
CA ALA A 158 14.82 -4.47 -2.35
C ALA A 158 15.33 -4.28 -0.92
N PRO A 159 16.65 -4.48 -0.67
CA PRO A 159 17.25 -4.01 0.57
C PRO A 159 17.05 -2.50 0.70
N THR A 160 16.65 -2.08 1.89
CA THR A 160 16.18 -0.73 2.17
C THR A 160 16.74 -0.28 3.52
N ILE A 161 17.19 0.98 3.57
CA ILE A 161 17.54 1.66 4.81
C ILE A 161 16.62 2.86 4.92
N PHE A 162 15.93 3.03 6.05
CA PHE A 162 15.07 4.19 6.27
C PHE A 162 15.11 4.66 7.72
N GLY A 163 14.72 5.90 7.98
CA GLY A 163 14.73 6.47 9.32
C GLY A 163 13.65 7.51 9.56
N PHE A 164 13.53 7.91 10.84
CA PHE A 164 12.66 9.01 11.26
C PHE A 164 13.53 10.08 11.90
N VAL A 165 13.86 11.12 11.13
CA VAL A 165 14.78 12.17 11.56
C VAL A 165 13.98 13.38 12.01
N LYS A 166 14.09 13.70 13.30
CA LYS A 166 13.57 14.96 13.84
C LYS A 166 14.64 16.03 13.65
N VAL A 167 14.28 17.18 13.09
CA VAL A 167 15.15 18.36 12.99
C VAL A 167 14.52 19.49 13.81
N PRO A 168 14.72 19.52 15.14
CA PRO A 168 14.00 20.43 16.03
C PRO A 168 14.24 21.90 15.72
N SER A 169 15.46 22.25 15.29
CA SER A 169 15.83 23.62 14.91
C SER A 169 14.99 24.18 13.76
N LEU A 170 14.41 23.31 12.93
CA LEU A 170 13.55 23.67 11.80
C LEU A 170 12.08 23.31 12.03
N GLY A 171 11.75 22.67 13.16
CA GLY A 171 10.41 22.12 13.40
C GLY A 171 10.01 21.02 12.41
N LEU A 172 10.97 20.33 11.79
CA LEU A 172 10.73 19.35 10.72
C LEU A 172 10.81 17.90 11.21
N LEU A 173 10.03 17.05 10.56
CA LEU A 173 10.15 15.60 10.61
C LEU A 173 10.43 15.09 9.19
N ALA A 174 11.57 14.43 9.02
CA ALA A 174 12.00 13.88 7.74
C ALA A 174 12.03 12.35 7.78
N PHE A 175 11.80 11.74 6.63
CA PHE A 175 11.73 10.29 6.46
C PHE A 175 12.71 9.84 5.36
N PRO A 176 14.03 9.93 5.61
CA PRO A 176 15.01 9.50 4.61
C PRO A 176 14.87 8.01 4.33
N GLN A 177 15.00 7.64 3.05
CA GLN A 177 15.00 6.26 2.60
C GLN A 177 16.00 6.10 1.46
N VAL A 178 16.77 5.01 1.50
CA VAL A 178 17.59 4.51 0.40
C VAL A 178 17.16 3.08 0.12
N GLN A 179 16.90 2.77 -1.15
CA GLN A 179 16.41 1.47 -1.58
C GLN A 179 17.10 1.08 -2.89
N THR A 180 17.47 -0.19 -3.02
CA THR A 180 18.07 -0.75 -4.25
C THR A 180 17.29 -1.98 -4.67
N PHE A 181 16.95 -2.12 -5.94
CA PHE A 181 16.13 -3.21 -6.45
C PHE A 181 16.98 -4.26 -7.17
N PHE A 182 16.69 -5.53 -6.91
CA PHE A 182 17.24 -6.68 -7.63
C PHE A 182 16.11 -7.53 -8.16
N THR A 183 16.17 -7.88 -9.44
CA THR A 183 15.22 -8.83 -10.06
C THR A 183 15.65 -10.25 -9.77
N MET A 184 14.73 -11.04 -9.23
CA MET A 184 14.95 -12.44 -8.82
C MET A 184 14.32 -13.44 -9.80
N GLY A 185 13.41 -12.99 -10.67
CA GLY A 185 12.76 -13.79 -11.70
C GLY A 185 11.48 -13.12 -12.22
N GLY A 186 10.75 -13.81 -13.09
CA GLY A 186 9.51 -13.33 -13.70
C GLY A 186 9.54 -13.48 -15.22
N ASP A 187 8.70 -12.73 -15.91
CA ASP A 187 8.59 -12.76 -17.37
C ASP A 187 9.77 -12.05 -18.03
N ASP A 188 10.67 -12.79 -18.66
CA ASP A 188 11.88 -12.29 -19.33
C ASP A 188 11.62 -11.25 -20.43
N SER A 189 10.41 -11.23 -21.00
CA SER A 189 10.04 -10.25 -22.03
C SER A 189 9.73 -8.85 -21.47
N ARG A 190 9.71 -8.71 -20.14
CA ARG A 190 9.31 -7.50 -19.41
C ARG A 190 10.49 -6.92 -18.63
N THR A 191 10.47 -5.61 -18.36
CA THR A 191 11.56 -4.87 -17.68
C THR A 191 11.21 -4.44 -16.25
#